data_AF-A0A2S9QDQ6-F1
#
_entry.id   AF-A0A2S9QDQ6-F1
#
_cell.length_a   1.000
_cell.length_b   1.000
_cell.length_c   1.000
_cell.angle_alpha   90.00
_cell.angle_beta   90.00
_cell.angle_gamma   90.00
#
_symmetry.space_group_name_H-M   'P 1'
#
loop_
_entity.id
_entity.type
_entity.pdbx_description
1 polymer ?
#
loop_
_entity_poly.entity_id
_entity_poly.type
_entity_poly.pdbx_seq_one_letter_code
_entity_poly.pdbx_strand_id
1 'polypeptide(L)'
;MQRKGGAALTTPDTPKSDNPLKRSFGRIRQLLPEKWRQPAPVIAVLPLSGTIGTGSRFSSSLSMTKVAKLIDGAFAVKGAKAVALVINSPGGSPAQSHLIMRRIRALSAEKKLPVFAFVEDVAASGGYMIACAADEIIADPASILGSIGVVSASFGFDKLIEKIGVERRVHTAGRSKTMLDPFRPENPEDVERLAALQRDIHDMFIALVKERRAGKLKGEDEQLFSGEFWLAPRAIELGLADAIGDVRSTMRARYGEKVRFKTVTEPRGLLARRLGLGAHFSAAESEQLTEGILAALEGRAIRARFGL
;
A
#
# COMPACT_ATOMS: atom_id res chain seq x y z
N MET A 1 -22.85 67.90 -27.00
CA MET A 1 -21.54 68.53 -27.26
C MET A 1 -20.53 67.44 -27.59
N GLN A 2 -19.78 67.65 -28.67
CA GLN A 2 -18.73 66.80 -29.24
C GLN A 2 -17.56 66.64 -28.23
N ARG A 3 -16.71 65.60 -28.23
CA ARG A 3 -15.70 65.29 -29.28
C ARG A 3 -14.94 63.98 -28.98
N LYS A 4 -14.62 63.27 -30.07
CA LYS A 4 -13.37 62.51 -30.41
C LYS A 4 -13.10 61.23 -29.59
N GLY A 5 -12.86 60.06 -30.16
CA GLY A 5 -12.17 59.73 -31.41
C GLY A 5 -10.73 59.29 -31.09
N GLY A 6 -10.48 57.98 -31.02
CA GLY A 6 -9.16 57.40 -30.79
C GLY A 6 -9.12 55.94 -31.25
N ALA A 7 -8.34 55.68 -32.30
CA ALA A 7 -8.23 54.40 -32.99
C ALA A 7 -7.03 53.59 -32.49
N ALA A 8 -7.21 52.25 -32.56
CA ALA A 8 -6.26 51.17 -32.85
C ALA A 8 -4.98 51.00 -32.00
N LEU A 9 -4.83 49.78 -31.45
CA LEU A 9 -3.60 48.99 -31.51
C LEU A 9 -3.94 47.51 -31.25
N THR A 10 -4.35 46.83 -32.32
CA THR A 10 -4.37 45.37 -32.41
C THR A 10 -2.93 44.88 -32.48
N THR A 11 -2.51 44.08 -31.50
CA THR A 11 -1.22 43.38 -31.50
C THR A 11 -1.19 42.38 -32.65
N PRO A 12 -0.11 42.31 -33.45
CA PRO A 12 -0.02 41.34 -34.54
C PRO A 12 0.18 39.93 -33.99
N ASP A 13 -0.65 39.00 -34.48
CA ASP A 13 -0.47 37.56 -34.33
C ASP A 13 0.91 37.18 -34.90
N THR A 14 1.82 36.76 -34.03
CA THR A 14 3.06 36.11 -34.43
C THR A 14 2.72 34.78 -35.12
N PRO A 15 3.14 34.55 -36.38
CA PRO A 15 2.96 33.26 -37.00
C PRO A 15 3.79 32.22 -36.25
N LYS A 16 3.13 31.20 -35.69
CA LYS A 16 3.80 29.98 -35.21
C LYS A 16 4.66 29.47 -36.36
N SER A 17 5.97 29.48 -36.17
CA SER A 17 6.93 28.95 -37.13
C SER A 17 6.69 27.45 -37.31
N ASP A 18 5.85 27.12 -38.27
CA ASP A 18 5.55 25.75 -38.69
C ASP A 18 6.78 25.24 -39.47
N ASN A 19 7.81 24.81 -38.72
CA ASN A 19 9.07 24.34 -39.31
C ASN A 19 8.82 23.00 -40.03
N PRO A 20 8.83 22.94 -41.38
CA PRO A 20 8.48 21.74 -42.14
C PRO A 20 9.48 20.60 -41.93
N LEU A 21 10.70 20.91 -41.47
CA LEU A 21 11.71 19.90 -41.15
C LEU A 21 11.29 19.05 -39.95
N LYS A 22 10.67 19.61 -38.90
CA LYS A 22 10.23 18.85 -37.72
C LYS A 22 9.13 17.83 -38.05
N ARG A 23 8.23 18.13 -39.00
CA ARG A 23 7.20 17.18 -39.47
C ARG A 23 7.80 16.05 -40.30
N SER A 24 8.82 16.34 -41.11
CA SER A 24 9.50 15.34 -41.93
C SER A 24 10.30 14.33 -41.09
N PHE A 25 10.99 14.78 -40.03
CA PHE A 25 11.68 13.89 -39.09
C PHE A 25 10.74 13.00 -38.25
N GLY A 26 9.51 13.47 -37.97
CA GLY A 26 8.49 12.69 -37.26
C GLY A 26 7.98 11.48 -38.05
N ARG A 27 7.86 11.62 -39.38
CA ARG A 27 7.44 10.51 -40.28
C ARG A 27 8.57 9.52 -40.55
N ILE A 28 9.81 9.98 -40.66
CA ILE A 28 10.99 9.09 -40.86
C ILE A 28 11.20 8.18 -39.62
N ARG A 29 10.93 8.67 -38.41
CA ARG A 29 10.96 7.86 -37.17
C ARG A 29 9.90 6.75 -37.13
N GLN A 30 8.81 6.90 -37.87
CA GLN A 30 7.77 5.87 -37.98
C GLN A 30 8.15 4.75 -38.97
N LEU A 31 9.11 4.98 -39.86
CA LEU A 31 9.60 3.98 -40.82
C LEU A 31 10.84 3.21 -40.33
N LEU A 32 11.43 3.61 -39.20
CA LEU A 32 12.55 2.88 -38.60
C LEU A 32 12.09 1.54 -38.00
N PRO A 33 12.86 0.45 -38.18
CA PRO A 33 12.55 -0.86 -37.61
C PRO A 33 12.33 -0.76 -36.09
N GLU A 34 11.44 -1.58 -35.54
CA GLU A 34 11.09 -1.55 -34.10
C GLU A 34 12.31 -1.65 -33.17
N LYS A 35 13.38 -2.30 -33.65
CA LYS A 35 14.69 -2.44 -33.00
C LYS A 35 15.46 -1.10 -32.81
N TRP A 36 15.11 -0.06 -33.56
CA TRP A 36 15.75 1.27 -33.57
C TRP A 36 14.88 2.35 -32.90
N ARG A 37 13.69 1.98 -32.41
CA ARG A 37 12.86 2.85 -31.57
C ARG A 37 13.28 2.67 -30.12
N GLN A 38 13.29 3.76 -29.34
CA GLN A 38 13.53 3.63 -27.89
C GLN A 38 12.48 2.68 -27.29
N PRO A 39 12.89 1.65 -26.53
CA PRO A 39 11.96 0.70 -25.97
C PRO A 39 10.98 1.43 -25.05
N ALA A 40 9.70 1.06 -25.15
CA ALA A 40 8.65 1.64 -24.31
C ALA A 40 9.03 1.55 -22.83
N PRO A 41 8.88 2.64 -22.04
CA PRO A 41 9.23 2.65 -20.63
C PRO A 41 8.44 1.57 -19.90
N VAL A 42 9.11 0.87 -18.97
CA VAL A 42 8.51 -0.20 -18.19
C VAL A 42 8.31 0.27 -16.76
N ILE A 43 7.15 -0.02 -16.19
CA ILE A 43 6.86 0.19 -14.77
C ILE A 43 6.66 -1.18 -14.16
N ALA A 44 7.47 -1.51 -13.16
CA ALA A 44 7.28 -2.74 -12.40
C ALA A 44 6.15 -2.52 -11.40
N VAL A 45 5.08 -3.31 -11.48
CA VAL A 45 3.93 -3.20 -10.58
C VAL A 45 4.03 -4.30 -9.54
N LEU A 46 4.04 -3.93 -8.27
CA LEU A 46 4.09 -4.84 -7.13
C LEU A 46 2.79 -4.74 -6.32
N PRO A 47 1.86 -5.70 -6.49
CA PRO A 47 0.67 -5.77 -5.66
C PRO A 47 1.00 -6.20 -4.23
N LEU A 48 0.48 -5.47 -3.26
CA LEU A 48 0.61 -5.72 -1.82
C LEU A 48 -0.79 -5.62 -1.20
N SER A 49 -1.51 -6.75 -1.20
CA SER A 49 -2.89 -6.83 -0.69
C SER A 49 -2.99 -7.82 0.47
N GLY A 50 -3.80 -7.47 1.46
CA GLY A 50 -4.10 -8.33 2.62
C GLY A 50 -3.56 -7.81 3.94
N THR A 51 -3.86 -8.53 5.02
CA THR A 51 -3.34 -8.25 6.37
C THR A 51 -1.86 -8.54 6.45
N ILE A 52 -1.11 -7.73 7.20
CA ILE A 52 0.34 -7.91 7.34
C ILE A 52 0.64 -8.73 8.59
N GLY A 53 1.42 -9.79 8.49
CA GLY A 53 1.82 -10.60 9.64
C GLY A 53 1.51 -12.08 9.49
N THR A 54 1.21 -12.71 10.62
CA THR A 54 0.94 -14.14 10.70
C THR A 54 -0.47 -14.41 10.18
N GLY A 55 -0.58 -14.84 8.93
CA GLY A 55 -1.79 -15.48 8.43
C GLY A 55 -1.52 -16.94 8.08
N SER A 56 -2.60 -17.69 7.85
CA SER A 56 -2.51 -19.07 7.38
C SER A 56 -1.66 -19.17 6.11
N ARG A 57 -1.05 -20.34 5.87
CA ARG A 57 -0.31 -20.65 4.62
C ARG A 57 -1.14 -20.35 3.38
N PHE A 58 -2.46 -20.42 3.50
CA PHE A 58 -3.43 -20.21 2.43
C PHE A 58 -4.12 -18.84 2.46
N SER A 59 -3.87 -18.02 3.49
CA SER A 59 -4.37 -16.64 3.54
C SER A 59 -3.54 -15.71 2.65
N SER A 60 -4.18 -14.67 2.12
CA SER A 60 -3.55 -13.56 1.40
C SER A 60 -2.71 -12.64 2.28
N SER A 61 -2.33 -13.08 3.49
CA SER A 61 -1.50 -12.30 4.40
C SER A 61 -0.12 -11.97 3.83
N LEU A 62 0.29 -10.72 3.99
CA LEU A 62 1.60 -10.20 3.63
C LEU A 62 2.61 -10.49 4.75
N SER A 63 3.73 -11.10 4.41
CA SER A 63 4.88 -11.22 5.31
C SER A 63 6.16 -11.10 4.51
N MET A 64 7.24 -10.66 5.16
CA MET A 64 8.54 -10.47 4.50
C MET A 64 8.99 -11.73 3.77
N THR A 65 8.78 -12.91 4.35
CA THR A 65 9.10 -14.21 3.73
C THR A 65 8.34 -14.45 2.43
N LYS A 66 7.04 -14.11 2.37
CA LYS A 66 6.21 -14.27 1.18
C LYS A 66 6.58 -13.24 0.10
N VAL A 67 6.73 -11.97 0.49
CA VAL A 67 6.90 -10.88 -0.48
C VAL A 67 8.35 -10.62 -0.89
N ALA A 68 9.36 -11.20 -0.23
CA ALA A 68 10.78 -10.98 -0.52
C ALA A 68 11.11 -11.15 -2.01
N LYS A 69 10.74 -12.29 -2.60
CA LYS A 69 11.02 -12.59 -4.02
C LYS A 69 10.24 -11.68 -4.97
N LEU A 70 9.05 -11.24 -4.58
CA LEU A 70 8.24 -10.31 -5.38
C LEU A 70 8.84 -8.91 -5.38
N ILE A 71 9.27 -8.44 -4.22
CA ILE A 71 9.99 -7.17 -4.07
C ILE A 71 11.26 -7.22 -4.92
N ASP A 72 12.10 -8.25 -4.75
CA ASP A 72 13.33 -8.41 -5.51
C ASP A 72 13.04 -8.49 -7.02
N GLY A 73 12.00 -9.21 -7.42
CA GLY A 73 11.54 -9.31 -8.80
C GLY A 73 11.11 -7.97 -9.40
N ALA A 74 10.46 -7.11 -8.61
CA ALA A 74 10.03 -5.78 -9.05
C ALA A 74 11.23 -4.87 -9.34
N PHE A 75 12.24 -4.90 -8.48
CA PHE A 75 13.47 -4.12 -8.68
C PHE A 75 14.44 -4.76 -9.70
N ALA A 76 14.25 -6.03 -10.06
CA ALA A 76 15.04 -6.73 -11.08
C ALA A 76 14.48 -6.60 -12.51
N VAL A 77 13.36 -5.89 -12.71
CA VAL A 77 12.77 -5.70 -14.04
C VAL A 77 13.70 -4.87 -14.93
N LYS A 78 14.27 -5.50 -15.97
CA LYS A 78 15.15 -4.83 -16.94
C LYS A 78 14.42 -3.68 -17.64
N GLY A 79 15.05 -2.51 -17.64
CA GLY A 79 14.51 -1.30 -18.27
C GLY A 79 13.36 -0.65 -17.50
N ALA A 80 13.09 -1.06 -16.26
CA ALA A 80 12.14 -0.37 -15.40
C ALA A 80 12.57 1.09 -15.18
N LYS A 81 11.63 2.01 -15.29
CA LYS A 81 11.80 3.43 -14.98
C LYS A 81 11.34 3.78 -13.57
N ALA A 82 10.43 2.98 -13.02
CA ALA A 82 9.94 3.10 -11.66
C ALA A 82 9.34 1.78 -11.17
N VAL A 83 9.13 1.68 -9.86
CA VAL A 83 8.31 0.65 -9.23
C VAL A 83 7.01 1.27 -8.72
N ALA A 84 5.87 0.69 -9.06
CA ALA A 84 4.56 1.06 -8.54
C ALA A 84 4.11 0.01 -7.51
N LEU A 85 4.03 0.39 -6.25
CA LEU A 85 3.42 -0.41 -5.20
C LEU A 85 1.91 -0.21 -5.28
N VAL A 86 1.15 -1.28 -5.49
CA VAL A 86 -0.33 -1.22 -5.45
C VAL A 86 -0.74 -1.79 -4.10
N ILE A 87 -1.20 -0.93 -3.19
CA ILE A 87 -1.40 -1.25 -1.79
C ILE A 87 -2.90 -1.34 -1.49
N ASN A 88 -3.31 -2.47 -0.94
CA ASN A 88 -4.65 -2.67 -0.40
C ASN A 88 -4.55 -3.46 0.92
N SER A 89 -4.17 -2.77 2.00
CA SER A 89 -3.86 -3.38 3.28
C SER A 89 -4.38 -2.56 4.47
N PRO A 90 -5.10 -3.20 5.40
CA PRO A 90 -5.54 -2.57 6.65
C PRO A 90 -4.44 -2.51 7.71
N GLY A 91 -3.22 -2.95 7.38
CA GLY A 91 -2.13 -3.09 8.33
C GLY A 91 -2.04 -4.46 8.98
N GLY A 92 -1.46 -4.50 10.17
CA GLY A 92 -1.18 -5.73 10.93
C GLY A 92 0.12 -5.61 11.72
N SER A 93 0.97 -6.63 11.67
CA SER A 93 2.23 -6.70 12.42
C SER A 93 3.14 -5.50 12.14
N PRO A 94 3.52 -4.70 13.17
CA PRO A 94 4.44 -3.58 13.02
C PRO A 94 5.81 -4.02 12.47
N ALA A 95 6.34 -5.14 13.00
CA ALA A 95 7.65 -5.66 12.59
C ALA A 95 7.66 -6.09 11.12
N GLN A 96 6.64 -6.82 10.65
CA GLN A 96 6.57 -7.25 9.25
C GLN A 96 6.38 -6.06 8.30
N SER A 97 5.54 -5.08 8.69
CA SER A 97 5.33 -3.85 7.92
C SER A 97 6.65 -3.08 7.75
N HIS A 98 7.40 -2.93 8.85
CA HIS A 98 8.69 -2.24 8.86
C HIS A 98 9.76 -2.98 8.03
N LEU A 99 9.84 -4.31 8.11
CA LEU A 99 10.77 -5.12 7.30
C LEU A 99 10.50 -4.95 5.80
N ILE A 100 9.23 -5.02 5.39
CA ILE A 100 8.81 -4.85 3.99
C ILE A 100 9.16 -3.44 3.50
N MET A 101 8.77 -2.41 4.26
CA MET A 101 9.07 -1.01 3.98
C MET A 101 10.58 -0.80 3.78
N ARG A 102 11.41 -1.28 4.73
CA ARG A 102 12.87 -1.14 4.67
C ARG A 102 13.47 -1.86 3.47
N ARG A 103 13.00 -3.06 3.13
CA ARG A 103 13.50 -3.77 1.94
C ARG A 103 13.21 -2.99 0.66
N ILE A 104 12.00 -2.45 0.52
CA ILE A 104 11.62 -1.63 -0.63
C ILE A 104 12.46 -0.35 -0.71
N ARG A 105 12.79 0.27 0.43
CA ARG A 105 13.69 1.44 0.48
C ARG A 105 15.13 1.13 0.15
N ALA A 106 15.68 0.06 0.72
CA ALA A 106 17.04 -0.38 0.42
C ALA A 106 17.22 -0.62 -1.08
N LEU A 107 16.27 -1.31 -1.73
CA LEU A 107 16.36 -1.59 -3.17
C LEU A 107 16.12 -0.35 -4.04
N SER A 108 15.23 0.56 -3.63
CA SER A 108 15.04 1.84 -4.33
C SER A 108 16.31 2.67 -4.33
N ALA A 109 17.00 2.76 -3.19
CA ALA A 109 18.29 3.44 -3.09
C ALA A 109 19.39 2.73 -3.90
N GLU A 110 19.51 1.40 -3.75
CA GLU A 110 20.52 0.59 -4.46
C GLU A 110 20.36 0.67 -5.99
N LYS A 111 19.13 0.54 -6.49
CA LYS A 111 18.83 0.53 -7.93
C LYS A 111 18.58 1.92 -8.50
N LYS A 112 18.50 2.95 -7.65
CA LYS A 112 18.13 4.33 -8.01
C LYS A 112 16.82 4.38 -8.80
N LEU A 113 15.85 3.56 -8.39
CA LEU A 113 14.52 3.49 -9.01
C LEU A 113 13.52 4.25 -8.12
N PRO A 114 12.81 5.25 -8.67
CA PRO A 114 11.74 5.92 -7.95
C PRO A 114 10.59 4.94 -7.69
N VAL A 115 9.91 5.14 -6.58
CA VAL A 115 8.81 4.29 -6.13
C VAL A 115 7.57 5.12 -5.87
N PHE A 116 6.46 4.65 -6.41
CA PHE A 116 5.14 5.27 -6.28
C PHE A 116 4.23 4.29 -5.54
N ALA A 117 3.58 4.74 -4.47
CA ALA A 117 2.52 3.98 -3.84
C ALA A 117 1.19 4.40 -4.45
N PHE A 118 0.38 3.43 -4.83
CA PHE A 118 -1.00 3.58 -5.26
C PHE A 118 -1.87 2.87 -4.24
N VAL A 119 -2.62 3.63 -3.47
CA VAL A 119 -3.58 3.09 -2.52
C VAL A 119 -4.87 2.80 -3.27
N GLU A 120 -5.32 1.54 -3.23
CA GLU A 120 -6.64 1.15 -3.74
C GLU A 120 -7.68 1.39 -2.65
N ASP A 121 -8.23 0.35 -2.01
CA ASP A 121 -9.27 0.57 -0.99
C ASP A 121 -8.67 1.18 0.28
N VAL A 122 -7.54 0.65 0.76
CA VAL A 122 -6.97 1.04 2.05
C VAL A 122 -5.46 0.91 2.13
N ALA A 123 -4.83 1.89 2.77
CA ALA A 123 -3.47 1.82 3.29
C ALA A 123 -3.48 2.41 4.71
N ALA A 124 -3.87 1.58 5.69
CA ALA A 124 -4.02 1.96 7.08
C ALA A 124 -2.99 1.24 7.98
N SER A 125 -2.56 1.89 9.07
CA SER A 125 -1.63 1.32 10.05
C SER A 125 -0.36 0.76 9.37
N GLY A 126 -0.04 -0.52 9.52
CA GLY A 126 1.07 -1.16 8.83
C GLY A 126 1.06 -1.02 7.29
N GLY A 127 -0.13 -0.91 6.67
CA GLY A 127 -0.27 -0.63 5.24
C GLY A 127 0.21 0.78 4.88
N TYR A 128 -0.11 1.76 5.72
CA TYR A 128 0.42 3.13 5.60
C TYR A 128 1.93 3.18 5.82
N MET A 129 2.46 2.37 6.75
CA MET A 129 3.90 2.23 6.95
C MET A 129 4.62 1.72 5.69
N ILE A 130 4.03 0.76 4.97
CA ILE A 130 4.55 0.30 3.68
C ILE A 130 4.42 1.41 2.62
N ALA A 131 3.30 2.14 2.58
CA ALA A 131 3.11 3.26 1.66
C ALA A 131 4.19 4.35 1.84
N CYS A 132 4.63 4.60 3.08
CA CYS A 132 5.75 5.50 3.40
C CYS A 132 7.11 5.05 2.84
N ALA A 133 7.21 3.82 2.31
CA ALA A 133 8.35 3.48 1.48
C ALA A 133 8.37 4.40 0.25
N ALA A 134 7.27 4.60 -0.46
CA ALA A 134 7.26 5.36 -1.71
C ALA A 134 7.78 6.80 -1.58
N ASP A 135 8.22 7.36 -2.71
CA ASP A 135 8.62 8.76 -2.85
C ASP A 135 7.38 9.66 -3.01
N GLU A 136 6.33 9.11 -3.62
CA GLU A 136 4.99 9.69 -3.68
C GLU A 136 3.91 8.65 -3.36
N ILE A 137 2.88 9.08 -2.63
CA ILE A 137 1.69 8.32 -2.27
C ILE A 137 0.51 8.92 -3.04
N ILE A 138 -0.05 8.14 -3.95
CA ILE A 138 -1.21 8.46 -4.77
C ILE A 138 -2.35 7.55 -4.33
N ALA A 139 -3.58 8.07 -4.29
CA ALA A 139 -4.74 7.33 -3.81
C ALA A 139 -6.00 7.64 -4.63
N ASP A 140 -6.96 6.72 -4.66
CA ASP A 140 -8.30 7.00 -5.15
C ASP A 140 -9.04 7.95 -4.18
N PRO A 141 -9.97 8.82 -4.63
CA PRO A 141 -10.74 9.69 -3.72
C PRO A 141 -11.42 8.95 -2.56
N ALA A 142 -11.83 7.71 -2.78
CA ALA A 142 -12.49 6.87 -1.77
C ALA A 142 -11.51 6.02 -0.95
N SER A 143 -10.21 6.05 -1.25
CA SER A 143 -9.20 5.31 -0.48
C SER A 143 -9.13 5.79 0.96
N ILE A 144 -8.93 4.86 1.88
CA ILE A 144 -8.71 5.12 3.31
C ILE A 144 -7.21 5.09 3.61
N LEU A 145 -6.69 6.15 4.22
CA LEU A 145 -5.30 6.27 4.64
C LEU A 145 -5.18 6.66 6.12
N GLY A 146 -3.98 6.49 6.67
CA GLY A 146 -3.67 6.87 8.05
C GLY A 146 -3.76 5.67 8.98
N SER A 147 -4.55 5.79 10.04
CA SER A 147 -4.55 4.87 11.17
C SER A 147 -3.16 4.68 11.76
N ILE A 148 -2.46 5.81 11.94
CA ILE A 148 -1.12 5.83 12.52
C ILE A 148 -1.27 5.71 14.03
N GLY A 149 -1.17 4.47 14.51
CA GLY A 149 -1.37 4.11 15.89
C GLY A 149 -1.14 2.62 16.11
N VAL A 150 -1.14 2.21 17.38
CA VAL A 150 -0.89 0.84 17.80
C VAL A 150 -2.02 0.38 18.71
N VAL A 151 -2.60 -0.78 18.41
CA VAL A 151 -3.68 -1.35 19.20
C VAL A 151 -3.39 -2.83 19.49
N SER A 152 -3.76 -3.24 20.70
CA SER A 152 -3.92 -4.64 21.09
C SER A 152 -5.32 -4.78 21.66
N ALA A 153 -6.06 -5.79 21.25
CA ALA A 153 -7.42 -6.02 21.70
C ALA A 153 -7.62 -7.51 22.02
N SER A 154 -8.32 -7.77 23.12
CA SER A 154 -8.71 -9.10 23.57
C SER A 154 -10.03 -9.00 24.36
N PHE A 155 -10.55 -10.13 24.81
CA PHE A 155 -11.74 -10.21 25.65
C PHE A 155 -11.38 -10.71 27.06
N GLY A 156 -12.13 -10.26 28.06
CA GLY A 156 -12.13 -10.83 29.40
C GLY A 156 -13.28 -11.84 29.57
N PHE A 157 -12.95 -13.07 29.93
CA PHE A 157 -13.85 -14.22 30.12
C PHE A 157 -13.75 -14.81 31.53
N ASP A 158 -12.99 -14.21 32.44
CA ASP A 158 -12.83 -14.62 33.84
C ASP A 158 -14.19 -14.82 34.54
N LYS A 159 -15.11 -13.86 34.41
CA LYS A 159 -16.47 -13.95 34.99
C LYS A 159 -17.36 -14.97 34.29
N LEU A 160 -17.14 -15.21 33.00
CA LEU A 160 -17.91 -16.19 32.25
C LEU A 160 -17.57 -17.60 32.73
N ILE A 161 -16.28 -17.93 32.86
CA ILE A 161 -15.83 -19.26 33.28
C ILE A 161 -16.22 -19.54 34.73
N GLU A 162 -16.18 -18.52 35.60
CA GLU A 162 -16.69 -18.62 36.98
C GLU A 162 -18.17 -19.00 37.00
N LYS A 163 -19.00 -18.31 36.19
CA LYS A 163 -20.45 -18.56 36.12
C LYS A 163 -20.82 -19.97 35.66
N ILE A 164 -20.03 -20.57 34.77
CA ILE A 164 -20.28 -21.92 34.24
C ILE A 164 -19.52 -23.02 35.00
N GLY A 165 -18.88 -22.68 36.12
CA GLY A 165 -18.16 -23.64 36.96
C GLY A 165 -16.86 -24.18 36.35
N VAL A 166 -16.27 -23.47 35.39
CA VAL A 166 -14.99 -23.85 34.78
C VAL A 166 -13.85 -23.23 35.58
N GLU A 167 -13.03 -24.08 36.19
CA GLU A 167 -11.83 -23.66 36.89
C GLU A 167 -10.62 -23.63 35.95
N ARG A 168 -9.88 -22.53 35.98
CA ARG A 168 -8.68 -22.37 35.18
C ARG A 168 -7.40 -22.52 35.99
N ARG A 169 -6.64 -23.56 35.69
CA ARG A 169 -5.37 -23.89 36.35
C ARG A 169 -4.20 -23.61 35.42
N VAL A 170 -3.35 -22.65 35.77
CA VAL A 170 -2.18 -22.27 34.97
C VAL A 170 -0.94 -22.28 35.85
N HIS A 171 0.08 -23.02 35.42
CA HIS A 171 1.39 -23.08 36.07
C HIS A 171 2.44 -22.49 35.13
N THR A 172 3.15 -21.46 35.56
CA THR A 172 4.16 -20.79 34.73
C THR A 172 5.50 -20.64 35.43
N ALA A 173 6.56 -20.55 34.64
CA ALA A 173 7.89 -20.16 35.07
C ALA A 173 8.25 -18.81 34.43
N GLY A 174 8.37 -17.78 35.27
CA GLY A 174 8.58 -16.37 34.89
C GLY A 174 7.39 -15.49 35.29
N ARG A 175 7.66 -14.34 35.92
CA ARG A 175 6.65 -13.50 36.59
C ARG A 175 5.53 -12.97 35.67
N SER A 176 5.82 -12.72 34.40
CA SER A 176 4.89 -12.10 33.45
C SER A 176 4.40 -13.03 32.34
N LYS A 177 4.55 -14.36 32.50
CA LYS A 177 4.26 -15.33 31.42
C LYS A 177 2.76 -15.60 31.17
N THR A 178 1.89 -15.03 31.99
CA THR A 178 0.41 -15.07 31.83
C THR A 178 -0.16 -13.67 31.57
N MET A 179 0.66 -12.74 31.09
CA MET A 179 0.20 -11.42 30.68
C MET A 179 -0.74 -11.58 29.45
N LEU A 180 -1.83 -10.78 29.41
CA LEU A 180 -2.89 -10.83 28.37
C LEU A 180 -3.73 -12.10 28.34
N ASP A 181 -3.82 -12.76 29.48
CA ASP A 181 -4.62 -13.94 29.66
C ASP A 181 -6.11 -13.58 29.77
N PRO A 182 -6.96 -13.98 28.79
CA PRO A 182 -8.34 -13.54 28.74
C PRO A 182 -9.20 -14.14 29.85
N PHE A 183 -8.73 -15.14 30.58
CA PHE A 183 -9.52 -15.83 31.60
C PHE A 183 -9.07 -15.48 33.02
N ARG A 184 -8.30 -14.41 33.18
CA ARG A 184 -7.95 -13.83 34.49
C ARG A 184 -8.37 -12.37 34.51
N PRO A 185 -8.66 -11.81 35.70
CA PRO A 185 -8.77 -10.37 35.84
C PRO A 185 -7.49 -9.68 35.34
N GLU A 186 -7.64 -8.51 34.72
CA GLU A 186 -6.49 -7.72 34.31
C GLU A 186 -5.65 -7.27 35.51
N ASN A 187 -4.34 -7.34 35.36
CA ASN A 187 -3.38 -6.82 36.32
C ASN A 187 -2.93 -5.41 35.87
N PRO A 188 -3.11 -4.35 36.70
CA PRO A 188 -2.68 -3.00 36.36
C PRO A 188 -1.21 -2.88 35.95
N GLU A 189 -0.31 -3.65 36.56
CA GLU A 189 1.11 -3.64 36.19
C GLU A 189 1.36 -4.22 34.79
N ASP A 190 0.59 -5.23 34.39
CA ASP A 190 0.67 -5.81 33.06
C ASP A 190 0.08 -4.85 32.00
N VAL A 191 -1.00 -4.15 32.35
CA VAL A 191 -1.60 -3.11 31.49
C VAL A 191 -0.60 -1.98 31.25
N GLU A 192 0.06 -1.46 32.29
CA GLU A 192 1.06 -0.41 32.14
C GLU A 192 2.26 -0.88 31.30
N ARG A 193 2.68 -2.14 31.47
CA ARG A 193 3.75 -2.72 30.64
C ARG A 193 3.35 -2.84 29.17
N LEU A 194 2.10 -3.23 28.88
CA LEU A 194 1.59 -3.26 27.51
C LEU A 194 1.52 -1.85 26.92
N ALA A 195 1.02 -0.88 27.69
CA ALA A 195 0.91 0.51 27.26
C ALA A 195 2.30 1.10 26.95
N ALA A 196 3.31 0.80 27.77
CA ALA A 196 4.70 1.20 27.51
C ALA A 196 5.21 0.64 26.18
N LEU A 197 5.01 -0.67 25.94
CA LEU A 197 5.40 -1.29 24.67
C LEU A 197 4.66 -0.68 23.47
N GLN A 198 3.36 -0.37 23.62
CA GLN A 198 2.58 0.27 22.57
C GLN A 198 3.07 1.70 22.27
N ARG A 199 3.45 2.46 23.30
CA ARG A 199 4.08 3.78 23.15
C ARG A 199 5.38 3.69 22.39
N ASP A 200 6.27 2.76 22.74
CA ASP A 200 7.56 2.58 22.05
C ASP A 200 7.37 2.28 20.55
N ILE A 201 6.40 1.41 20.21
CA ILE A 201 6.08 1.08 18.81
C ILE A 201 5.46 2.30 18.10
N HIS A 202 4.61 3.05 18.80
CA HIS A 202 3.96 4.22 18.24
C HIS A 202 4.98 5.32 17.94
N ASP A 203 5.89 5.61 18.87
CA ASP A 203 6.96 6.61 18.70
C ASP A 203 7.87 6.26 17.52
N MET A 204 8.21 4.97 17.35
CA MET A 204 8.95 4.50 16.18
C MET A 204 8.17 4.77 14.88
N PHE A 205 6.85 4.53 14.88
CA PHE A 205 6.02 4.77 13.70
C PHE A 205 5.91 6.27 13.39
N ILE A 206 5.70 7.12 14.40
CA ILE A 206 5.70 8.58 14.27
C ILE A 206 7.01 9.06 13.64
N ALA A 207 8.14 8.62 14.20
CA ALA A 207 9.47 9.01 13.70
C ALA A 207 9.65 8.62 12.22
N LEU A 208 9.25 7.41 11.85
CA LEU A 208 9.29 6.92 10.47
C LEU A 208 8.42 7.78 9.54
N VAL A 209 7.18 8.11 9.94
CA VAL A 209 6.30 8.95 9.12
C VAL A 209 6.86 10.36 8.97
N LYS A 210 7.33 10.98 10.06
CA LYS A 210 7.98 12.30 10.02
C LYS A 210 9.20 12.32 9.12
N GLU A 211 10.03 11.28 9.15
CA GLU A 211 11.19 11.15 8.26
C GLU A 211 10.75 11.06 6.78
N ARG A 212 9.79 10.18 6.48
CA ARG A 212 9.38 9.89 5.09
C ARG A 212 8.48 10.95 4.47
N ARG A 213 7.76 11.69 5.30
CA ARG A 213 6.88 12.81 4.91
C ARG A 213 7.47 14.16 5.30
N ALA A 214 8.79 14.24 5.51
CA ALA A 214 9.48 15.48 5.87
C ALA A 214 9.15 16.61 4.90
N GLY A 215 8.72 17.76 5.44
CA GLY A 215 8.31 18.92 4.66
C GLY A 215 6.95 18.79 3.94
N LYS A 216 6.25 17.66 4.09
CA LYS A 216 4.93 17.43 3.48
C LYS A 216 3.78 17.42 4.48
N LEU A 217 4.02 17.01 5.74
CA LEU A 217 3.01 16.99 6.79
C LEU A 217 2.52 18.41 7.10
N LYS A 218 1.20 18.58 7.22
CA LYS A 218 0.53 19.87 7.46
C LYS A 218 -0.42 19.86 8.65
N GLY A 219 -0.81 18.67 9.13
CA GLY A 219 -1.63 18.54 10.34
C GLY A 219 -0.78 18.62 11.61
N GLU A 220 -1.45 18.89 12.73
CA GLU A 220 -0.86 18.79 14.06
C GLU A 220 -0.55 17.34 14.43
N ASP A 221 0.50 17.12 15.22
CA ASP A 221 0.95 15.79 15.61
C ASP A 221 -0.17 15.00 16.32
N GLU A 222 -0.91 15.64 17.22
CA GLU A 222 -2.01 15.03 17.95
C GLU A 222 -3.13 14.53 17.03
N GLN A 223 -3.34 15.19 15.89
CA GLN A 223 -4.32 14.75 14.90
C GLN A 223 -3.75 13.64 14.03
N LEU A 224 -2.53 13.81 13.49
CA LEU A 224 -1.93 12.88 12.54
C LEU A 224 -1.64 11.50 13.16
N PHE A 225 -1.30 11.48 14.44
CA PHE A 225 -0.82 10.29 15.16
C PHE A 225 -1.81 9.81 16.24
N SER A 226 -3.09 10.16 16.11
CA SER A 226 -4.16 9.71 17.01
C SER A 226 -4.62 8.27 16.74
N GLY A 227 -4.28 7.71 15.58
CA GLY A 227 -4.88 6.47 15.07
C GLY A 227 -6.13 6.67 14.22
N GLU A 228 -6.56 7.92 13.99
CA GLU A 228 -7.62 8.26 13.03
C GLU A 228 -7.23 7.89 11.59
N PHE A 229 -8.24 7.70 10.75
CA PHE A 229 -8.09 7.45 9.33
C PHE A 229 -8.94 8.43 8.53
N TRP A 230 -8.52 8.71 7.29
CA TRP A 230 -9.12 9.72 6.45
C TRP A 230 -9.25 9.23 5.01
N LEU A 231 -10.26 9.76 4.31
CA LEU A 231 -10.32 9.64 2.86
C LEU A 231 -9.17 10.41 2.20
N ALA A 232 -8.78 9.98 1.00
CA ALA A 232 -7.63 10.55 0.30
C ALA A 232 -7.62 12.09 0.17
N PRO A 233 -8.73 12.80 -0.13
CA PRO A 233 -8.71 14.26 -0.19
C PRO A 233 -8.24 14.89 1.13
N ARG A 234 -8.79 14.42 2.26
CA ARG A 234 -8.39 14.90 3.59
C ARG A 234 -6.97 14.45 3.96
N ALA A 235 -6.57 13.24 3.58
CA ALA A 235 -5.20 12.77 3.77
C ALA A 235 -4.17 13.64 3.01
N ILE A 236 -4.52 14.16 1.83
CA ILE A 236 -3.67 15.09 1.07
C ILE A 236 -3.58 16.45 1.77
N GLU A 237 -4.70 16.98 2.27
CA GLU A 237 -4.71 18.23 3.06
C GLU A 237 -3.80 18.14 4.29
N LEU A 238 -3.80 16.98 4.96
CA LEU A 238 -2.97 16.68 6.12
C LEU A 238 -1.50 16.38 5.77
N GLY A 239 -1.20 16.18 4.49
CA GLY A 239 0.14 15.83 4.02
C GLY A 239 0.50 14.34 4.13
N LEU A 240 -0.49 13.47 4.37
CA LEU A 240 -0.32 12.02 4.43
C LEU A 240 -0.31 11.35 3.05
N ALA A 241 -0.90 11.99 2.04
CA ALA A 241 -0.81 11.60 0.63
C ALA A 241 -0.39 12.79 -0.23
N ASP A 242 0.01 12.53 -1.48
CA ASP A 242 0.52 13.54 -2.41
C ASP A 242 -0.49 13.90 -3.49
N ALA A 243 -1.27 12.94 -4.00
CA ALA A 243 -2.18 13.17 -5.12
C ALA A 243 -3.33 12.17 -5.17
N ILE A 244 -4.37 12.55 -5.90
CA ILE A 244 -5.44 11.65 -6.32
C ILE A 244 -5.10 11.01 -7.66
N GLY A 245 -5.32 9.72 -7.81
CA GLY A 245 -5.21 9.03 -9.10
C GLY A 245 -5.05 7.51 -9.01
N ASP A 246 -4.99 6.86 -10.17
CA ASP A 246 -4.76 5.42 -10.29
C ASP A 246 -3.42 5.12 -10.97
N VAL A 247 -2.95 3.87 -10.84
CA VAL A 247 -1.66 3.43 -11.38
C VAL A 247 -1.53 3.62 -12.88
N ARG A 248 -2.61 3.39 -13.65
CA ARG A 248 -2.56 3.43 -15.12
C ARG A 248 -2.54 4.86 -15.62
N SER A 249 -3.49 5.68 -15.19
CA SER A 249 -3.58 7.09 -15.63
C SER A 249 -2.35 7.88 -15.20
N THR A 250 -1.94 7.75 -13.94
CA THR A 250 -0.80 8.51 -13.37
C THR A 250 0.51 8.17 -14.07
N MET A 251 0.78 6.87 -14.28
CA MET A 251 2.02 6.45 -14.93
C MET A 251 2.04 6.74 -16.43
N ARG A 252 0.89 6.69 -17.12
CA ARG A 252 0.78 7.13 -18.53
C ARG A 252 0.99 8.62 -18.69
N ALA A 253 0.42 9.44 -17.80
CA ALA A 253 0.63 10.88 -17.81
C ALA A 253 2.11 11.23 -17.60
N ARG A 254 2.81 10.50 -16.72
CA ARG A 254 4.22 10.77 -16.38
C ARG A 254 5.24 10.19 -17.36
N TYR A 255 5.02 8.98 -17.86
CA TYR A 255 5.97 8.24 -18.69
C TYR A 255 5.51 8.02 -20.14
N GLY A 256 4.34 8.55 -20.51
CA GLY A 256 3.74 8.49 -21.84
C GLY A 256 2.77 7.32 -22.02
N GLU A 257 1.85 7.47 -22.99
CA GLU A 257 0.76 6.51 -23.28
C GLU A 257 1.23 5.08 -23.58
N LYS A 258 2.46 4.94 -24.09
CA LYS A 258 3.03 3.64 -24.47
C LYS A 258 3.70 2.90 -23.31
N VAL A 259 3.63 3.42 -22.08
CA VAL A 259 4.22 2.77 -20.91
C VAL A 259 3.67 1.35 -20.74
N ARG A 260 4.58 0.40 -20.46
CA ARG A 260 4.23 -1.00 -20.23
C ARG A 260 4.28 -1.31 -18.75
N PHE A 261 3.18 -1.87 -18.24
CA PHE A 261 3.10 -2.34 -16.87
C PHE A 261 3.52 -3.80 -16.82
N LYS A 262 4.54 -4.11 -16.02
CA LYS A 262 4.96 -5.49 -15.75
C LYS A 262 4.62 -5.80 -14.29
N THR A 263 3.48 -6.47 -14.10
CA THR A 263 3.07 -6.94 -12.78
C THR A 263 3.97 -8.10 -12.35
N VAL A 264 4.54 -7.98 -11.15
CA VAL A 264 5.31 -9.04 -10.53
C VAL A 264 4.37 -9.87 -9.69
N THR A 265 4.11 -11.09 -10.16
CA THR A 265 3.29 -12.09 -9.47
C THR A 265 4.17 -13.27 -9.09
N GLU A 266 3.71 -14.08 -8.13
CA GLU A 266 4.38 -15.35 -7.88
C GLU A 266 4.34 -16.20 -9.16
N PRO A 267 5.45 -16.86 -9.53
CA PRO A 267 5.46 -17.75 -10.67
C PRO A 267 4.54 -18.94 -10.36
N ARG A 268 3.36 -18.97 -10.96
CA ARG A 268 2.53 -20.17 -10.96
C ARG A 268 3.34 -21.30 -11.61
N GLY A 269 3.44 -22.44 -10.93
CA GLY A 269 4.15 -23.61 -11.44
C GLY A 269 3.63 -23.99 -12.84
N LEU A 270 4.52 -24.45 -13.72
CA LEU A 270 4.20 -24.78 -15.12
C LEU A 270 3.04 -25.78 -15.25
N LEU A 271 2.84 -26.65 -14.26
CA LEU A 271 1.71 -27.58 -14.16
C LEU A 271 0.36 -26.86 -14.03
N ALA A 272 0.27 -25.84 -13.17
CA ALA A 272 -0.94 -25.04 -13.00
C ALA A 272 -1.27 -24.19 -14.24
N ARG A 273 -0.26 -23.87 -15.07
CA ARG A 273 -0.45 -23.16 -16.34
C ARG A 273 -0.88 -24.09 -17.48
N ARG A 274 -0.55 -25.39 -17.40
CA ARG A 274 -0.84 -26.41 -18.43
C ARG A 274 -2.16 -27.15 -18.18
N LEU A 275 -2.64 -27.20 -16.93
CA LEU A 275 -3.93 -27.76 -16.54
C LEU A 275 -5.01 -26.68 -16.50
N GLY A 276 -5.29 -26.01 -17.63
CA GLY A 276 -6.43 -25.09 -17.71
C GLY A 276 -7.72 -25.77 -17.21
N LEU A 277 -8.11 -25.47 -15.97
CA LEU A 277 -9.23 -26.10 -15.26
C LEU A 277 -10.55 -25.52 -15.79
N GLY A 278 -10.96 -26.02 -16.95
CA GLY A 278 -12.36 -26.22 -17.28
C GLY A 278 -12.70 -27.69 -16.98
N ALA A 279 -13.63 -27.88 -16.05
CA ALA A 279 -14.42 -29.09 -15.78
C ALA A 279 -13.68 -30.43 -15.61
N HIS A 280 -13.43 -30.84 -14.36
CA HIS A 280 -13.57 -32.24 -13.90
C HIS A 280 -13.78 -32.28 -12.37
N PHE A 281 -14.96 -32.75 -11.96
CA PHE A 281 -15.47 -32.87 -10.59
C PHE A 281 -14.59 -33.79 -9.72
N SER A 282 -14.04 -33.25 -8.62
CA SER A 282 -13.53 -34.02 -7.46
C SER A 282 -13.30 -33.08 -6.26
N ALA A 283 -12.95 -33.64 -5.09
CA ALA A 283 -12.78 -33.02 -3.76
C ALA A 283 -11.99 -31.68 -3.65
N ALA A 284 -11.39 -31.21 -4.74
CA ALA A 284 -10.84 -29.86 -4.87
C ALA A 284 -11.92 -28.77 -4.79
N GLU A 285 -13.20 -29.06 -5.10
CA GLU A 285 -14.29 -28.08 -4.96
C GLU A 285 -14.57 -27.74 -3.50
N SER A 286 -14.52 -28.68 -2.54
CA SER A 286 -14.74 -28.33 -1.13
C SER A 286 -13.60 -27.49 -0.56
N GLU A 287 -12.36 -27.73 -0.98
CA GLU A 287 -11.21 -26.90 -0.60
C GLU A 287 -11.29 -25.50 -1.23
N GLN A 288 -11.58 -25.39 -2.53
CA GLN A 288 -11.71 -24.08 -3.19
C GLN A 288 -12.94 -23.28 -2.72
N LEU A 289 -14.05 -23.95 -2.39
CA LEU A 289 -15.23 -23.29 -1.82
C LEU A 289 -14.94 -22.79 -0.41
N THR A 290 -14.28 -23.59 0.43
CA THR A 290 -13.88 -23.17 1.78
C THR A 290 -12.84 -22.05 1.74
N GLU A 291 -11.91 -22.08 0.79
CA GLU A 291 -10.95 -21.00 0.53
C GLU A 291 -11.63 -19.71 0.09
N GLY A 292 -12.55 -19.78 -0.88
CA GLY A 292 -13.33 -18.63 -1.34
C GLY A 292 -14.18 -18.02 -0.23
N ILE A 293 -14.78 -18.84 0.62
CA ILE A 293 -15.51 -18.41 1.82
C ILE A 293 -14.57 -17.77 2.83
N LEU A 294 -13.41 -18.36 3.11
CA LEU A 294 -12.46 -17.82 4.08
C LEU A 294 -11.89 -16.47 3.62
N ALA A 295 -11.50 -16.37 2.34
CA ALA A 295 -11.04 -15.12 1.74
C ALA A 295 -12.14 -14.04 1.73
N ALA A 296 -13.40 -14.43 1.49
CA ALA A 296 -14.54 -13.50 1.55
C ALA A 296 -14.82 -13.04 3.00
N LEU A 297 -14.70 -13.93 3.98
CA LEU A 297 -14.82 -13.61 5.40
C LEU A 297 -13.68 -12.70 5.87
N GLU A 298 -12.44 -12.97 5.47
CA GLU A 298 -11.29 -12.09 5.72
C GLU A 298 -11.51 -10.71 5.10
N GLY A 299 -11.91 -10.65 3.83
CA GLY A 299 -12.22 -9.39 3.15
C GLY A 299 -13.35 -8.61 3.82
N ARG A 300 -14.39 -9.29 4.32
CA ARG A 300 -15.48 -8.67 5.09
C ARG A 300 -15.01 -8.18 6.46
N ALA A 301 -14.20 -8.96 7.17
CA ALA A 301 -13.66 -8.56 8.47
C ALA A 301 -12.73 -7.34 8.34
N ILE A 302 -11.96 -7.26 7.24
CA ILE A 302 -11.12 -6.11 6.92
C ILE A 302 -11.97 -4.86 6.67
N ARG A 303 -13.04 -4.95 5.86
CA ARG A 303 -13.94 -3.82 5.59
C ARG A 303 -14.72 -3.35 6.82
N ALA A 304 -15.20 -4.30 7.63
CA ALA A 304 -15.92 -4.00 8.86
C ALA A 304 -15.11 -3.15 9.84
N ARG A 305 -13.77 -3.26 9.85
CA ARG A 305 -12.88 -2.41 10.67
C ARG A 305 -12.94 -0.93 10.30
N PHE A 306 -13.36 -0.59 9.10
CA PHE A 306 -13.48 0.77 8.61
C PHE A 306 -14.94 1.21 8.42
N GLY A 307 -15.90 0.44 8.94
CA GLY A 307 -17.33 0.76 8.84
C GLY A 307 -17.93 0.54 7.45
N LEU A 308 -17.31 -0.33 6.62
CA LEU A 308 -17.73 -0.68 5.27
C LEU A 308 -18.31 -2.10 5.17
#